data_AF-A0A943PTG8-F1
#
_entry.id   AF-A0A943PTG8-F1
#
_cell.length_a   1.000
_cell.length_b   1.000
_cell.length_c   1.000
_cell.angle_alpha   90.00
_cell.angle_beta   90.00
_cell.angle_gamma   90.00
#
_symmetry.space_group_name_H-M   'P 1'
#
loop_
_entity.id
_entity.type
_entity.pdbx_description
1 polymer ?
#
loop_
_entity_poly.entity_id
_entity_poly.type
_entity_poly.pdbx_seq_one_letter_code
_entity_poly.pdbx_strand_id
1 'polypeptide(L)'
;MKENLSELKDLNFYFTDDMKQTLFEMLAIQKMLESDELSYKELKQLEKEKERLLNHFREELYANNPVEVEIVREFLQMKKEDKKNE
;
A
#
# COMPACT_ATOMS: atom_id res chain seq x y z
N MET A 1 -13.98 -4.51 21.79
CA MET A 1 -13.58 -4.54 20.36
C MET A 1 -14.01 -3.32 19.53
N LYS A 2 -14.89 -2.40 19.99
CA LYS A 2 -15.23 -1.18 19.24
C LYS A 2 -14.34 0.04 19.55
N GLU A 3 -13.56 0.00 20.62
CA GLU A 3 -12.79 1.15 21.12
C GLU A 3 -11.51 1.43 20.29
N ASN A 4 -10.93 0.45 19.60
CA ASN A 4 -9.69 0.66 18.82
C ASN A 4 -9.93 1.19 17.39
N LEU A 5 -11.18 1.33 16.94
CA LEU A 5 -11.51 1.85 15.61
C LEU A 5 -11.76 3.36 15.61
N SER A 6 -12.05 3.98 16.75
CA SER A 6 -12.17 5.44 16.86
C SER A 6 -10.83 6.12 16.62
N GLU A 7 -9.71 5.52 17.07
CA GLU A 7 -8.37 6.08 16.88
C GLU A 7 -7.93 6.11 15.41
N LEU A 8 -8.38 5.15 14.59
CA LEU A 8 -8.09 5.14 13.15
C LEU A 8 -8.98 6.08 12.34
N LYS A 9 -10.19 6.40 12.83
CA LYS A 9 -11.16 7.24 12.11
C LYS A 9 -10.70 8.68 11.96
N ASP A 10 -9.84 9.14 12.86
CA ASP A 10 -9.29 10.50 12.86
C ASP A 10 -7.92 10.59 12.16
N LEU A 11 -7.39 9.49 11.62
CA LEU A 11 -6.16 9.53 10.84
C LEU A 11 -6.38 10.23 9.51
N ASN A 12 -5.65 11.32 9.31
CA ASN A 12 -5.71 12.11 8.09
C ASN A 12 -4.42 11.93 7.30
N PHE A 13 -4.44 11.03 6.32
CA PHE A 13 -3.31 10.84 5.41
C PHE A 13 -3.23 11.97 4.40
N TYR A 14 -2.08 12.63 4.37
CA TYR A 14 -1.69 13.52 3.31
C TYR A 14 -1.19 12.72 2.08
N PHE A 15 -1.91 12.87 0.97
CA PHE A 15 -1.55 12.31 -0.32
C PHE A 15 -0.99 13.39 -1.24
N THR A 16 0.31 13.30 -1.54
CA THR A 16 0.95 14.15 -2.54
C THR A 16 0.43 13.83 -3.94
N ASP A 17 0.63 14.75 -4.88
CA ASP A 17 0.27 14.49 -6.28
C ASP A 17 1.13 13.37 -6.89
N ASP A 18 2.38 13.25 -6.46
CA ASP A 18 3.27 12.16 -6.86
C ASP A 18 2.78 10.78 -6.37
N MET A 19 2.28 10.70 -5.13
CA MET A 19 1.65 9.48 -4.61
C MET A 19 0.39 9.11 -5.41
N LYS A 20 -0.44 10.09 -5.79
CA LYS A 20 -1.64 9.85 -6.62
C LYS A 20 -1.24 9.34 -8.00
N GLN A 21 -0.25 9.97 -8.62
CA GLN A 21 0.26 9.57 -9.93
C GLN A 21 0.81 8.14 -9.88
N THR A 22 1.67 7.84 -8.89
CA THR A 22 2.22 6.50 -8.66
C THR A 22 1.12 5.46 -8.46
N LEU A 23 0.05 5.80 -7.74
CA LEU A 23 -1.12 4.93 -7.57
C LEU A 23 -1.80 4.62 -8.91
N PHE A 24 -2.04 5.64 -9.74
CA PHE A 24 -2.64 5.44 -11.07
C PHE A 24 -1.76 4.59 -11.98
N GLU A 25 -0.45 4.79 -11.96
CA GLU A 25 0.50 3.96 -12.72
C GLU A 25 0.48 2.50 -12.27
N MET A 26 0.45 2.24 -10.95
CA MET A 26 0.29 0.89 -10.41
C MET A 26 -1.01 0.23 -10.84
N LEU A 27 -2.13 0.99 -10.86
CA LEU A 27 -3.43 0.49 -11.32
C LEU A 27 -3.42 0.16 -12.81
N ALA A 28 -2.77 0.99 -13.63
CA ALA A 28 -2.61 0.73 -15.06
C ALA A 28 -1.79 -0.56 -15.29
N ILE A 29 -0.66 -0.72 -14.59
CA ILE A 29 0.16 -1.93 -14.68
C ILE A 29 -0.62 -3.15 -14.20
N GLN A 30 -1.39 -3.04 -13.11
CA GLN A 30 -2.23 -4.14 -12.65
C GLN A 30 -3.24 -4.57 -13.72
N LYS A 31 -3.85 -3.61 -14.44
CA LYS A 31 -4.74 -3.93 -15.56
C LYS A 31 -4.03 -4.59 -16.73
N MET A 32 -2.80 -4.20 -17.02
CA MET A 32 -1.97 -4.87 -18.02
C MET A 32 -1.63 -6.30 -17.61
N LEU A 33 -1.27 -6.53 -16.34
CA LEU A 33 -0.98 -7.87 -15.79
C LEU A 33 -2.17 -8.81 -15.79
N GLU A 34 -3.40 -8.28 -15.83
CA GLU A 34 -4.64 -9.06 -15.98
C GLU A 34 -4.94 -9.45 -17.44
N SER A 35 -4.12 -9.02 -18.41
CA SER A 35 -4.25 -9.39 -19.81
C SER A 35 -3.64 -10.77 -20.10
N ASP A 36 -4.37 -11.61 -20.83
CA ASP A 36 -3.93 -12.94 -21.26
C ASP A 36 -2.89 -12.91 -22.41
N GLU A 37 -2.55 -11.73 -22.93
CA GLU A 37 -1.71 -11.58 -24.13
C GLU A 37 -0.21 -11.36 -23.82
N LEU A 38 0.18 -11.32 -22.54
CA LEU A 38 1.56 -11.04 -22.15
C LEU A 38 2.49 -12.24 -22.35
N SER A 39 3.64 -12.01 -22.96
CA SER A 39 4.75 -12.98 -22.89
C SER A 39 5.30 -13.06 -21.46
N TYR A 40 5.96 -14.17 -21.12
CA TYR A 40 6.63 -14.33 -19.83
C TYR A 40 7.63 -13.19 -19.52
N LYS A 41 8.31 -12.67 -20.55
CA LYS A 41 9.25 -11.57 -20.40
C LYS A 41 8.55 -10.26 -20.04
N GLU A 42 7.45 -9.94 -20.72
CA GLU A 42 6.64 -8.75 -20.46
C GLU A 42 5.99 -8.82 -19.08
N LEU A 43 5.43 -9.98 -18.71
CA LEU A 43 4.91 -10.25 -17.38
C LEU A 43 5.97 -9.92 -16.31
N LYS A 44 7.17 -10.48 -16.43
CA LYS A 44 8.26 -10.24 -15.46
C LYS A 44 8.71 -8.78 -15.41
N GLN A 45 8.68 -8.07 -16.53
CA GLN A 45 9.00 -6.64 -16.58
C GLN A 45 7.94 -5.80 -15.87
N LEU A 46 6.66 -6.09 -16.11
CA LEU A 46 5.53 -5.41 -15.46
C LEU A 46 5.48 -5.69 -13.96
N GLU A 47 5.73 -6.92 -13.53
CA GLU A 47 5.85 -7.26 -12.10
C GLU A 47 6.97 -6.46 -11.43
N LYS A 48 8.14 -6.37 -12.06
CA LYS A 48 9.28 -5.61 -11.54
C LYS A 48 8.98 -4.11 -11.47
N GLU A 49 8.32 -3.57 -12.48
CA GLU A 49 7.96 -2.16 -12.51
C GLU A 49 6.89 -1.83 -11.47
N LYS A 50 5.88 -2.69 -11.31
CA LYS A 50 4.89 -2.57 -10.25
C LYS A 50 5.53 -2.58 -8.86
N GLU A 51 6.49 -3.47 -8.62
CA GLU A 51 7.22 -3.53 -7.34
C GLU A 51 8.05 -2.25 -7.11
N ARG A 52 8.67 -1.70 -8.16
CA ARG A 52 9.38 -0.41 -8.09
C ARG A 52 8.44 0.72 -7.67
N LEU A 53 7.30 0.85 -8.32
CA LEU A 53 6.29 1.88 -8.00
C LEU A 53 5.72 1.70 -6.59
N LEU A 54 5.49 0.46 -6.17
CA LEU A 54 5.00 0.16 -4.83
C LEU A 54 5.99 0.59 -3.75
N ASN A 55 7.29 0.36 -3.97
CA ASN A 55 8.32 0.78 -3.03
C ASN A 55 8.44 2.31 -2.99
N HIS A 56 8.41 2.97 -4.15
CA HIS A 56 8.36 4.44 -4.22
C HIS A 56 7.16 5.02 -3.46
N PHE A 57 5.97 4.47 -3.68
CA PHE A 57 4.75 4.90 -2.98
C PHE A 57 4.87 4.72 -1.45
N ARG A 58 5.46 3.60 -0.99
CA ARG A 58 5.67 3.35 0.44
C ARG A 58 6.64 4.35 1.07
N GLU A 59 7.71 4.67 0.37
CA GLU A 59 8.70 5.66 0.81
C GLU A 59 8.06 7.05 0.93
N GLU A 60 7.33 7.49 -0.09
CA GLU A 60 6.59 8.76 -0.08
C GLU A 60 5.52 8.79 1.00
N LEU A 61 4.73 7.71 1.15
CA LEU A 61 3.70 7.62 2.18
C LEU A 61 4.31 7.76 3.58
N TYR A 62 5.43 7.09 3.85
CA TYR A 62 6.12 7.16 5.14
C TYR A 62 6.76 8.53 5.38
N ALA A 63 7.41 9.10 4.37
CA ALA A 63 8.05 10.41 4.48
C ALA A 63 7.03 11.53 4.78
N ASN A 64 5.84 11.45 4.19
CA ASN A 64 4.79 12.47 4.32
C ASN A 64 3.82 12.20 5.48
N ASN A 65 3.75 10.97 6.00
CA ASN A 65 2.78 10.56 7.04
C ASN A 65 3.44 9.64 8.10
N PRO A 66 4.59 10.00 8.69
CA PRO A 66 5.36 9.09 9.52
C PRO A 66 4.59 8.64 10.77
N VAL A 67 3.80 9.54 11.38
CA VAL A 67 3.02 9.25 12.59
C VAL A 67 1.86 8.31 12.26
N GLU A 68 1.07 8.64 11.24
CA GLU A 68 -0.10 7.88 10.84
C GLU A 68 0.28 6.46 10.39
N VAL A 69 1.41 6.33 9.67
CA VAL A 69 1.93 5.03 9.25
C VAL A 69 2.33 4.17 10.45
N GLU A 70 2.99 4.73 11.46
CA GLU A 70 3.34 3.96 12.67
C GLU A 70 2.09 3.56 13.47
N ILE A 71 1.09 4.45 13.62
CA ILE A 71 -0.18 4.11 14.28
C ILE A 71 -0.85 2.92 13.58
N VAL A 72 -0.95 2.96 12.25
CA VAL A 72 -1.54 1.85 11.48
C VAL A 72 -0.70 0.57 11.63
N ARG A 73 0.63 0.68 11.64
CA ARG A 73 1.52 -0.47 11.79
C ARG A 73 1.33 -1.14 13.15
N GLU A 74 1.32 -0.38 14.24
CA GLU A 74 1.09 -0.89 15.60
C GLU A 74 -0.29 -1.56 15.70
N PHE A 75 -1.34 -0.90 15.19
CA PHE A 75 -2.69 -1.46 15.17
C PHE A 75 -2.75 -2.80 14.42
N LEU A 76 -2.07 -2.92 13.27
CA LEU A 76 -2.01 -4.15 12.49
C LEU A 76 -1.21 -5.26 13.17
N GLN A 77 -0.19 -4.91 13.97
CA GLN A 77 0.57 -5.87 14.76
C GLN A 77 -0.27 -6.44 15.90
N MET A 78 -0.96 -5.59 16.66
CA MET A 78 -1.89 -6.01 17.73
C MET A 78 -2.95 -7.01 17.21
N LYS A 79 -3.57 -6.70 16.07
CA LYS A 79 -4.55 -7.62 15.44
C LYS A 79 -3.98 -8.98 15.03
N LYS A 80 -2.69 -9.07 14.72
CA LYS A 80 -2.05 -10.34 14.37
C LYS A 80 -1.76 -11.19 15.61
N GLU A 81 -1.46 -10.55 16.73
CA GLU A 81 -1.23 -11.23 18.01
C GLU A 81 -2.54 -11.79 18.59
N ASP A 82 -3.63 -11.03 18.51
CA ASP A 82 -4.97 -11.50 18.92
C ASP A 82 -5.37 -12.78 18.16
N LYS A 83 -5.14 -12.83 16.85
CA LYS A 83 -5.44 -14.00 16.00
C LYS A 83 -4.55 -15.22 16.22
N LYS A 84 -3.41 -15.07 16.90
CA LYS A 84 -2.52 -16.20 17.24
C LYS A 84 -2.84 -16.82 18.59
N ASN A 85 -3.61 -16.11 19.42
CA ASN A 85 -3.98 -16.53 20.77
C ASN A 85 -5.42 -17.11 20.83
N GLU A 86 -6.13 -17.15 19.68
CA GLU A 86 -7.38 -17.89 19.44
C GLU A 86 -7.09 -19.24 18.78
#